data_AF-A0A9D5BY87-F1
#
_entry.id   AF-A0A9D5BY87-F1
#
_cell.length_a   1.000
_cell.length_b   1.000
_cell.length_c   1.000
_cell.angle_alpha   90.00
_cell.angle_beta   90.00
_cell.angle_gamma   90.00
#
_symmetry.space_group_name_H-M   'P 1'
#
loop_
_entity.id
_entity.type
_entity.pdbx_description
1 polymer ?
#
loop_
_entity_poly.entity_id
_entity_poly.type
_entity_poly.pdbx_seq_one_letter_code
_entity_poly.pdbx_strand_id
1 'polypeptide(L)'
;MGHKKKLVISFGRVEGRSFRYAVLAGCFLASITAVTLFMPNTVPFSAVSLRVLIHSAQTGLEVIDSTDSRGFEIVSEHDELKEWKPLCNVSEPRSEVCDMNGDVRIHANSSSIQFITSSREEALKRSELYRIRPYARKGDEVAMGSVRRIIVSTSEAAPHCSINHSVPAIVFSVNGYTGNLFHDFSDVLIPLFVTAREFNREVQFLVSDFNPWWIRKFQLVINQLSRYNVIDMDKDERVHCFNHVIVGLKCHKELSIDPLRSPKGYSMIDFTRFIRNAYSLNRETPIRIGDKHNRRPRLVIISRKRSRSFMNLNEIVPMAEELGYKVVIAEASATSNVTQFAEIVNSCDVLMGVHGAGLTNLVFLPTKAVLIQIVPWGGLKWMAMYDFGYPAKDMNLKYLQYEIKPEESSLIEEYPRDHLIFKNPLTFHKQGWNAIRSTFMDKQNIKLDVRRFRDVLLEALKQLHQ
;
A
#
# COMPACT_ATOMS: atom_id res chain seq x y z
N MET A 1 -6.63 41.20 -77.60
CA MET A 1 -7.26 39.86 -77.67
C MET A 1 -8.11 39.64 -76.43
N GLY A 2 -9.41 39.38 -76.61
CA GLY A 2 -10.24 38.63 -75.66
C GLY A 2 -10.87 39.38 -74.48
N HIS A 3 -12.09 39.89 -74.68
CA HIS A 3 -12.98 40.47 -73.68
C HIS A 3 -13.68 39.44 -72.77
N LYS A 4 -14.02 39.88 -71.54
CA LYS A 4 -15.26 39.67 -70.74
C LYS A 4 -15.98 38.30 -70.79
N LYS A 5 -16.39 37.80 -69.61
CA LYS A 5 -17.77 37.90 -69.07
C LYS A 5 -17.96 37.05 -67.79
N LYS A 6 -18.65 37.64 -66.81
CA LYS A 6 -19.42 36.92 -65.76
C LYS A 6 -20.52 36.07 -66.40
N LEU A 7 -20.84 34.93 -65.81
CA LEU A 7 -22.22 34.44 -65.76
C LEU A 7 -22.45 33.65 -64.46
N VAL A 8 -23.42 34.12 -63.68
CA VAL A 8 -24.20 33.36 -62.70
C VAL A 8 -25.39 32.77 -63.47
N ILE A 9 -25.81 31.53 -63.17
CA ILE A 9 -27.22 31.11 -63.13
C ILE A 9 -27.35 29.80 -62.34
N SER A 10 -28.42 29.79 -61.56
CA SER A 10 -28.96 28.79 -60.63
C SER A 10 -29.69 27.63 -61.33
N PHE A 11 -29.77 26.48 -60.64
CA PHE A 11 -30.98 25.70 -60.27
C PHE A 11 -30.74 24.18 -60.30
N GLY A 12 -31.21 23.48 -59.26
CA GLY A 12 -31.37 22.03 -59.29
C GLY A 12 -31.37 21.35 -57.91
N ARG A 13 -32.44 21.54 -57.14
CA ARG A 13 -32.74 20.74 -55.95
C ARG A 13 -33.29 19.38 -56.40
N VAL A 14 -32.61 18.28 -56.06
CA VAL A 14 -33.19 16.93 -56.07
C VAL A 14 -32.86 16.25 -54.75
N GLU A 15 -33.92 15.84 -54.04
CA GLU A 15 -33.90 15.06 -52.82
C GLU A 15 -33.30 13.67 -53.05
N GLY A 16 -32.44 13.23 -52.13
CA GLY A 16 -31.98 11.85 -52.00
C GLY A 16 -32.20 11.35 -50.57
N ARG A 17 -33.46 11.10 -50.21
CA ARG A 17 -33.94 10.65 -48.89
C ARG A 17 -33.46 9.24 -48.47
N SER A 18 -32.44 8.68 -49.11
CA SER A 18 -31.96 7.30 -48.91
C SER A 18 -30.63 7.17 -48.15
N PHE A 19 -29.92 8.27 -47.84
CA PHE A 19 -28.61 8.17 -47.18
C PHE A 19 -28.63 8.21 -45.64
N ARG A 20 -29.80 8.45 -45.03
CA ARG A 20 -29.93 8.52 -43.56
C ARG A 20 -30.20 7.17 -42.88
N TYR A 21 -30.71 6.17 -43.59
CA TYR A 21 -30.99 4.85 -43.01
C TYR A 21 -29.79 3.89 -43.06
N ALA A 22 -28.85 4.07 -44.00
CA ALA A 22 -27.65 3.24 -44.09
C ALA A 22 -26.64 3.54 -42.96
N VAL A 23 -26.55 4.79 -42.50
CA VAL A 23 -25.67 5.18 -41.37
C VAL A 23 -26.25 4.75 -40.01
N LEU A 24 -27.58 4.71 -39.87
CA LEU A 24 -28.23 4.28 -38.63
C LEU A 24 -28.23 2.74 -38.47
N ALA A 25 -28.30 1.97 -39.55
CA ALA A 25 -28.22 0.51 -39.49
C ALA A 25 -26.79 0.00 -39.16
N GLY A 26 -25.75 0.70 -39.63
CA GLY A 26 -24.35 0.37 -39.33
C GLY A 26 -23.98 0.60 -37.85
N CYS A 27 -24.56 1.61 -37.20
CA CYS A 27 -24.29 1.90 -35.79
C CYS A 27 -25.03 0.96 -34.81
N PHE A 28 -26.16 0.36 -35.21
CA PHE A 28 -26.91 -0.58 -34.37
C PHE A 28 -26.32 -2.00 -34.35
N LEU A 29 -25.68 -2.44 -35.44
CA LEU A 29 -25.03 -3.77 -35.48
C LEU A 29 -23.67 -3.80 -34.74
N ALA A 30 -22.94 -2.68 -34.73
CA ALA A 30 -21.70 -2.53 -33.95
C ALA A 30 -21.95 -2.40 -32.43
N SER A 31 -23.14 -1.96 -32.02
CA SER A 31 -23.51 -1.85 -30.61
C SER A 31 -24.07 -3.16 -30.04
N ILE A 32 -24.73 -4.00 -30.85
CA ILE A 32 -25.24 -5.31 -30.39
C ILE A 32 -24.12 -6.36 -30.24
N THR A 33 -23.02 -6.26 -30.99
CA THR A 33 -21.84 -7.14 -30.81
C THR A 33 -20.94 -6.75 -29.64
N ALA A 34 -20.97 -5.49 -29.18
CA ALA A 34 -20.24 -5.04 -27.99
C ALA A 34 -20.97 -5.39 -26.68
N VAL A 35 -22.31 -5.55 -26.70
CA VAL A 35 -23.12 -5.85 -25.51
C VAL A 35 -23.10 -7.33 -25.12
N THR A 36 -22.74 -8.24 -26.03
CA THR A 36 -22.65 -9.69 -25.72
C THR A 36 -21.25 -10.15 -25.29
N LEU A 37 -20.22 -9.29 -25.34
CA LEU A 37 -18.86 -9.58 -24.84
C LEU A 37 -18.54 -8.93 -23.50
N PHE A 38 -19.44 -8.12 -22.93
CA PHE A 38 -19.27 -7.45 -21.64
C PHE A 38 -20.48 -7.63 -20.71
N MET A 39 -20.93 -8.87 -20.54
CA MET A 39 -21.69 -9.26 -19.35
C MET A 39 -20.71 -9.87 -18.34
N PRO A 40 -20.34 -9.18 -17.25
CA PRO A 40 -19.78 -9.86 -16.09
C PRO A 40 -20.89 -10.69 -15.47
N ASN A 41 -20.68 -12.01 -15.42
CA ASN A 41 -21.48 -12.89 -14.58
C ASN A 41 -21.45 -12.35 -13.15
N THR A 42 -22.58 -11.81 -12.73
CA THR A 42 -22.87 -11.36 -11.38
C THR A 42 -23.01 -12.59 -10.48
N VAL A 43 -21.96 -12.92 -9.73
CA VAL A 43 -22.09 -13.77 -8.55
C VAL A 43 -22.39 -12.86 -7.35
N PRO A 44 -23.54 -12.99 -6.67
CA PRO A 44 -23.91 -12.09 -5.59
C PRO A 44 -23.03 -12.33 -4.36
N PHE A 45 -22.43 -11.26 -3.83
CA PHE A 45 -21.83 -11.25 -2.50
C PHE A 45 -22.94 -11.51 -1.46
N SER A 46 -22.87 -12.66 -0.80
CA SER A 46 -23.72 -12.99 0.34
C SER A 46 -23.35 -12.10 1.54
N ALA A 47 -24.37 -11.53 2.16
CA ALA A 47 -24.26 -10.81 3.41
C ALA A 47 -23.73 -11.77 4.50
N VAL A 48 -22.54 -11.47 5.03
CA VAL A 48 -22.03 -12.16 6.22
C VAL A 48 -22.86 -11.70 7.42
N SER A 49 -23.79 -12.55 7.83
CA SER A 49 -24.51 -12.41 9.09
C SER A 49 -23.57 -12.79 10.23
N LEU A 50 -23.15 -11.81 11.02
CA LEU A 50 -22.35 -12.01 12.23
C LEU A 50 -23.24 -12.68 13.29
N ARG A 51 -23.19 -14.02 13.40
CA ARG A 51 -23.74 -14.73 14.56
C ARG A 51 -22.69 -14.81 15.65
N VAL A 52 -22.86 -13.98 16.66
CA VAL A 52 -22.17 -14.06 17.96
C VAL A 52 -22.63 -15.34 18.65
N LEU A 53 -21.71 -16.29 18.84
CA LEU A 53 -21.93 -17.45 19.69
C LEU A 53 -21.47 -17.10 21.11
N ILE A 54 -22.46 -16.82 21.96
CA ILE A 54 -22.30 -16.66 23.40
C ILE A 54 -21.98 -18.04 23.99
N HIS A 55 -20.83 -18.15 24.65
CA HIS A 55 -20.48 -19.30 25.48
C HIS A 55 -21.47 -19.41 26.66
N SER A 56 -22.16 -20.53 26.79
CA SER A 56 -22.76 -20.95 28.05
C SER A 56 -21.89 -22.04 28.67
N ALA A 57 -21.23 -21.69 29.77
CA ALA A 57 -20.65 -22.65 30.69
C ALA A 57 -21.77 -23.42 31.39
N GLN A 58 -21.69 -24.75 31.41
CA GLN A 58 -22.36 -25.53 32.44
C GLN A 58 -21.56 -26.81 32.75
N THR A 59 -21.42 -26.99 34.05
CA THR A 59 -20.74 -28.01 34.83
C THR A 59 -21.34 -29.41 34.66
N GLY A 60 -20.50 -30.43 34.71
CA GLY A 60 -20.89 -31.82 34.91
C GLY A 60 -19.68 -32.65 35.35
N LEU A 61 -19.54 -32.81 36.66
CA LEU A 61 -18.61 -33.72 37.31
C LEU A 61 -19.28 -35.10 37.35
N GLU A 62 -18.62 -36.15 36.86
CA GLU A 62 -18.87 -37.50 37.36
C GLU A 62 -17.60 -38.35 37.24
N VAL A 63 -17.19 -38.86 38.39
CA VAL A 63 -16.04 -39.74 38.62
C VAL A 63 -16.58 -41.16 38.66
N ILE A 64 -16.00 -42.06 37.85
CA ILE A 64 -16.01 -43.50 38.14
C ILE A 64 -14.60 -44.05 37.89
N ASP A 65 -14.04 -44.59 38.96
CA ASP A 65 -12.78 -45.29 39.06
C ASP A 65 -12.98 -46.79 38.74
N SER A 66 -12.07 -47.41 38.00
CA SER A 66 -11.61 -48.79 38.28
C SER A 66 -10.48 -49.23 37.33
N THR A 67 -9.49 -49.83 37.97
CA THR A 67 -8.27 -50.49 37.52
C THR A 67 -8.46 -51.63 36.50
N ASP A 68 -7.57 -51.75 35.50
CA ASP A 68 -6.80 -52.98 35.25
C ASP A 68 -5.65 -52.73 34.26
N SER A 69 -4.48 -53.26 34.62
CA SER A 69 -3.22 -53.14 33.93
C SER A 69 -2.97 -54.35 33.03
N ARG A 70 -2.88 -54.15 31.71
CA ARG A 70 -2.15 -55.06 30.80
C ARG A 70 -1.42 -54.25 29.73
N GLY A 71 -0.09 -54.39 29.76
CA GLY A 71 0.81 -53.79 28.78
C GLY A 71 0.50 -54.27 27.37
N PHE A 72 0.43 -53.31 26.46
CA PHE A 72 0.66 -53.48 25.04
C PHE A 72 1.65 -52.39 24.65
N GLU A 73 2.92 -52.75 24.49
CA GLU A 73 3.88 -51.90 23.78
C GLU A 73 3.45 -51.87 22.31
N ILE A 74 2.67 -50.85 21.95
CA ILE A 74 2.54 -50.45 20.56
C ILE A 74 3.78 -49.60 20.28
N VAL A 75 4.77 -50.22 19.65
CA VAL A 75 5.80 -49.47 18.92
C VAL A 75 5.09 -48.77 17.77
N SER A 76 4.61 -47.54 18.02
CA SER A 76 4.20 -46.67 16.94
C SER A 76 5.46 -46.13 16.28
N GLU A 77 5.86 -46.72 15.17
CA GLU A 77 6.59 -45.99 14.14
C GLU A 77 5.74 -44.75 13.80
N HIS A 78 6.05 -43.63 14.46
CA HIS A 78 5.67 -42.32 13.99
C HIS A 78 6.54 -42.02 12.77
N ASP A 79 6.17 -42.65 11.65
CA ASP A 79 6.53 -42.14 10.35
C ASP A 79 5.81 -40.79 10.24
N GLU A 80 6.53 -39.70 10.52
CA GLU A 80 6.03 -38.34 10.37
C GLU A 80 5.58 -38.18 8.92
N LEU A 81 4.28 -38.34 8.68
CA LEU A 81 3.63 -37.88 7.46
C LEU A 81 3.90 -36.37 7.38
N LYS A 82 4.99 -36.00 6.70
CA LYS A 82 5.33 -34.61 6.38
C LYS A 82 4.11 -34.01 5.70
N GLU A 83 3.36 -33.21 6.46
CA GLU A 83 2.19 -32.51 5.92
C GLU A 83 2.60 -31.78 4.64
N TRP A 84 1.81 -32.00 3.59
CA TRP A 84 2.00 -31.33 2.32
C TRP A 84 1.77 -29.84 2.52
N LYS A 85 2.84 -29.05 2.40
CA LYS A 85 2.76 -27.59 2.34
C LYS A 85 2.97 -27.12 0.89
N PRO A 86 1.98 -26.44 0.27
CA PRO A 86 2.14 -25.89 -1.07
C PRO A 86 3.29 -24.87 -1.10
N LEU A 87 3.97 -24.74 -2.24
CA LEU A 87 5.11 -23.81 -2.36
C LEU A 87 4.68 -22.36 -2.13
N CYS A 88 3.45 -22.02 -2.52
CA CYS A 88 2.95 -20.66 -2.52
C CYS A 88 1.62 -20.52 -1.80
N ASN A 89 1.53 -19.53 -0.91
CA ASN A 89 0.29 -19.05 -0.34
C ASN A 89 -0.29 -17.92 -1.21
N VAL A 90 -1.36 -18.25 -1.92
CA VAL A 90 -2.15 -17.32 -2.74
C VAL A 90 -3.52 -17.04 -2.14
N SER A 91 -3.76 -17.38 -0.88
CA SER A 91 -5.02 -17.11 -0.18
C SER A 91 -5.03 -15.71 0.46
N GLU A 92 -3.86 -15.14 0.70
CA GLU A 92 -3.70 -13.83 1.31
C GLU A 92 -4.34 -12.71 0.47
N PRO A 93 -5.14 -11.79 1.04
CA PRO A 93 -5.85 -10.78 0.25
C PRO A 93 -4.95 -9.71 -0.39
N ARG A 94 -3.80 -9.39 0.23
CA ARG A 94 -2.94 -8.27 -0.20
C ARG A 94 -1.68 -8.69 -0.92
N SER A 95 -1.23 -9.92 -0.76
CA SER A 95 0.03 -10.40 -1.32
C SER A 95 -0.05 -11.88 -1.69
N GLU A 96 0.86 -12.31 -2.55
CA GLU A 96 1.11 -13.71 -2.87
C GLU A 96 2.55 -14.00 -2.47
N VAL A 97 2.78 -15.09 -1.74
CA VAL A 97 4.11 -15.41 -1.23
C VAL A 97 4.41 -16.88 -1.45
N CYS A 98 5.53 -17.19 -2.10
CA CYS A 98 6.13 -18.53 -2.07
C CYS A 98 7.23 -18.58 -1.02
N ASP A 99 7.29 -19.67 -0.27
CA ASP A 99 8.29 -19.88 0.78
C ASP A 99 8.87 -21.29 0.62
N MET A 100 10.03 -21.35 -0.02
CA MET A 100 10.66 -22.58 -0.50
C MET A 100 11.92 -22.87 0.29
N ASN A 101 11.88 -23.90 1.14
CA ASN A 101 13.03 -24.37 1.91
C ASN A 101 13.55 -25.68 1.31
N GLY A 102 14.76 -25.66 0.78
CA GLY A 102 15.37 -26.72 -0.03
C GLY A 102 16.20 -26.14 -1.18
N ASP A 103 16.59 -26.98 -2.13
CA ASP A 103 17.40 -26.55 -3.28
C ASP A 103 16.57 -25.70 -4.26
N VAL A 104 16.87 -24.40 -4.35
CA VAL A 104 16.19 -23.46 -5.24
C VAL A 104 17.16 -22.86 -6.26
N ARG A 105 16.78 -22.91 -7.53
CA ARG A 105 17.50 -22.28 -8.65
C ARG A 105 16.74 -21.05 -9.14
N ILE A 106 17.39 -19.89 -9.15
CA ILE A 106 16.84 -18.66 -9.69
C ILE A 106 17.55 -18.30 -10.99
N HIS A 107 16.80 -18.32 -12.09
CA HIS A 107 17.20 -17.73 -13.36
C HIS A 107 16.63 -16.32 -13.43
N ALA A 108 17.46 -15.35 -13.04
CA ALA A 108 17.03 -13.98 -12.80
C ALA A 108 16.45 -13.31 -14.07
N ASN A 109 17.20 -13.30 -15.17
CA ASN A 109 16.76 -12.69 -16.43
C ASN A 109 15.50 -13.35 -17.05
N SER A 110 15.29 -14.65 -16.83
CA SER A 110 14.17 -15.40 -17.40
C SER A 110 12.93 -15.43 -16.48
N SER A 111 12.98 -14.74 -15.33
CA SER A 111 11.90 -14.71 -14.34
C SER A 111 11.42 -16.10 -13.92
N SER A 112 12.35 -17.07 -13.83
CA SER A 112 12.05 -18.47 -13.51
C SER A 112 12.75 -18.86 -12.22
N ILE A 113 11.98 -19.45 -11.30
CA ILE A 113 12.45 -19.95 -10.02
C ILE A 113 12.02 -21.41 -9.90
N GLN A 114 12.98 -22.30 -9.74
CA GLN A 114 12.76 -23.74 -9.71
C GLN A 114 13.11 -24.30 -8.34
N PHE A 115 12.14 -24.98 -7.71
CA PHE A 115 12.36 -25.81 -6.54
C PHE A 115 12.75 -27.21 -6.99
N ILE A 116 13.97 -27.64 -6.66
CA ILE A 116 14.52 -28.91 -7.12
C ILE A 116 14.05 -30.04 -6.19
N THR A 117 13.41 -31.04 -6.78
CA THR A 117 12.94 -32.24 -6.07
C THR A 117 13.91 -33.40 -6.23
N SER A 118 14.13 -34.17 -5.17
CA SER A 118 15.09 -35.28 -5.12
C SER A 118 14.66 -36.54 -5.88
N SER A 119 13.36 -36.70 -6.18
CA SER A 119 12.86 -37.86 -6.91
C SER A 119 11.71 -37.53 -7.85
N ARG A 120 11.55 -38.36 -8.88
CA ARG A 120 10.45 -38.27 -9.84
C ARG A 120 9.07 -38.48 -9.22
N GLU A 121 8.99 -39.30 -8.18
CA GLU A 121 7.74 -39.49 -7.44
C GLU A 121 7.36 -38.25 -6.63
N GLU A 122 8.34 -37.56 -6.02
CA GLU A 122 8.10 -36.27 -5.36
C GLU A 122 7.74 -35.18 -6.36
N ALA A 123 8.37 -35.14 -7.53
CA ALA A 123 8.05 -34.19 -8.59
C ALA A 123 6.64 -34.39 -9.16
N LEU A 124 6.23 -35.64 -9.40
CA LEU A 124 4.89 -35.98 -9.89
C LEU A 124 3.82 -35.67 -8.84
N LYS A 125 4.12 -35.89 -7.55
CA LYS A 125 3.25 -35.44 -6.46
C LYS A 125 3.21 -33.91 -6.41
N ARG A 126 4.36 -33.24 -6.38
CA ARG A 126 4.49 -31.78 -6.20
C ARG A 126 4.49 -30.98 -7.50
N SER A 127 3.89 -31.46 -8.59
CA SER A 127 3.91 -30.78 -9.90
C SER A 127 3.16 -29.44 -9.85
N GLU A 128 3.78 -28.45 -9.25
CA GLU A 128 3.26 -27.14 -8.89
C GLU A 128 3.86 -26.11 -9.85
N LEU A 129 3.00 -25.26 -10.42
CA LEU A 129 3.40 -24.15 -11.26
C LEU A 129 2.58 -22.92 -10.90
N TYR A 130 3.25 -21.92 -10.34
CA TYR A 130 2.66 -20.65 -9.95
C TYR A 130 3.16 -19.52 -10.85
N ARG A 131 2.26 -18.58 -11.12
CA ARG A 131 2.53 -17.34 -11.85
C ARG A 131 2.24 -16.18 -10.93
N ILE A 132 3.28 -15.61 -10.35
CA ILE A 132 3.16 -14.65 -9.25
C ILE A 132 3.73 -13.31 -9.66
N ARG A 133 3.13 -12.24 -9.16
CA ARG A 133 3.65 -10.88 -9.24
C ARG A 133 4.10 -10.48 -7.85
N PRO A 134 5.41 -10.38 -7.57
CA PRO A 134 5.92 -10.28 -6.20
C PRO A 134 5.84 -8.83 -5.68
N TYR A 135 4.63 -8.29 -5.58
CA TYR A 135 4.29 -6.93 -5.16
C TYR A 135 3.02 -6.94 -4.30
N ALA A 136 3.00 -6.18 -3.19
CA ALA A 136 1.98 -6.30 -2.14
C ALA A 136 0.70 -5.48 -2.40
N ARG A 137 0.16 -5.56 -3.62
CA ARG A 137 -1.10 -4.93 -4.06
C ARG A 137 -2.00 -5.91 -4.82
N LYS A 138 -2.10 -7.12 -4.30
CA LYS A 138 -2.97 -8.14 -4.90
C LYS A 138 -4.40 -7.61 -5.05
N GLY A 139 -4.98 -7.82 -6.23
CA GLY A 139 -6.31 -7.31 -6.60
C GLY A 139 -6.33 -5.91 -7.22
N ASP A 140 -5.24 -5.13 -7.15
CA ASP A 140 -5.13 -3.86 -7.87
C ASP A 140 -4.63 -4.10 -9.30
N GLU A 141 -5.53 -4.17 -10.27
CA GLU A 141 -5.19 -4.49 -11.65
C GLU A 141 -4.23 -3.49 -12.28
N VAL A 142 -4.28 -2.22 -11.88
CA VAL A 142 -3.44 -1.15 -12.44
C VAL A 142 -2.01 -1.30 -11.94
N ALA A 143 -1.80 -1.42 -10.62
CA ALA A 143 -0.48 -1.65 -10.05
C ALA A 143 0.10 -2.98 -10.54
N MET A 144 -0.70 -4.05 -10.43
CA MET A 144 -0.24 -5.38 -10.81
C MET A 144 0.03 -5.46 -12.30
N GLY A 145 -0.71 -4.73 -13.13
CA GLY A 145 -0.55 -4.68 -14.59
C GLY A 145 0.88 -4.41 -15.06
N SER A 146 1.62 -3.52 -14.37
CA SER A 146 3.01 -3.20 -14.70
C SER A 146 4.04 -4.13 -14.06
N VAL A 147 3.69 -4.86 -12.99
CA VAL A 147 4.61 -5.74 -12.26
C VAL A 147 4.95 -6.98 -13.09
N ARG A 148 6.25 -7.24 -13.25
CA ARG A 148 6.77 -8.43 -13.93
C ARG A 148 6.29 -9.70 -13.23
N ARG A 149 5.86 -10.66 -14.04
CA ARG A 149 5.40 -11.98 -13.57
C ARG A 149 6.60 -12.91 -13.45
N ILE A 150 6.71 -13.59 -12.32
CA ILE A 150 7.69 -14.64 -12.03
C ILE A 150 6.98 -16.00 -12.06
N ILE A 151 7.64 -16.98 -12.67
CA ILE A 151 7.22 -18.38 -12.69
C ILE A 151 7.95 -19.10 -11.56
N VAL A 152 7.19 -19.71 -10.65
CA VAL A 152 7.71 -20.58 -9.60
C VAL A 152 7.22 -21.99 -9.88
N SER A 153 8.13 -22.96 -10.00
CA SER A 153 7.76 -24.34 -10.32
C SER A 153 8.64 -25.37 -9.64
N THR A 154 8.16 -26.60 -9.53
CA THR A 154 9.02 -27.75 -9.22
C THR A 154 9.73 -28.26 -10.48
N SER A 155 10.96 -28.77 -10.31
CA SER A 155 11.75 -29.36 -11.41
C SER A 155 12.61 -30.51 -10.89
N GLU A 156 12.73 -31.58 -11.67
CA GLU A 156 13.78 -32.61 -11.46
C GLU A 156 15.11 -32.18 -12.08
N ALA A 157 15.05 -31.37 -13.15
CA ALA A 157 16.23 -30.82 -13.78
C ALA A 157 16.78 -29.72 -12.87
N ALA A 158 18.01 -29.90 -12.39
CA ALA A 158 18.76 -28.94 -11.59
C ALA A 158 19.80 -28.23 -12.46
N PRO A 159 19.49 -27.05 -13.02
CA PRO A 159 20.46 -26.20 -13.70
C PRO A 159 21.73 -26.01 -12.86
N HIS A 160 22.88 -25.95 -13.54
CA HIS A 160 24.16 -25.71 -12.88
C HIS A 160 24.18 -24.32 -12.23
N CYS A 161 24.66 -24.27 -10.99
CA CYS A 161 24.85 -23.02 -10.25
C CYS A 161 25.99 -22.22 -10.84
N SER A 162 25.71 -20.98 -11.25
CA SER A 162 26.76 -19.99 -11.51
C SER A 162 27.28 -19.41 -10.19
N ILE A 163 26.37 -19.19 -9.23
CA ILE A 163 26.69 -18.67 -7.90
C ILE A 163 25.89 -19.44 -6.84
N ASN A 164 26.58 -19.87 -5.79
CA ASN A 164 25.97 -20.48 -4.62
C ASN A 164 25.92 -19.47 -3.47
N HIS A 165 24.77 -19.38 -2.81
CA HIS A 165 24.56 -18.51 -1.66
C HIS A 165 24.30 -19.34 -0.40
N SER A 166 24.92 -18.95 0.71
CA SER A 166 24.75 -19.62 2.01
C SER A 166 23.65 -19.00 2.89
N VAL A 167 23.01 -17.92 2.43
CA VAL A 167 21.93 -17.21 3.13
C VAL A 167 20.63 -17.33 2.35
N PRO A 168 19.45 -17.19 2.99
CA PRO A 168 18.17 -17.10 2.30
C PRO A 168 18.10 -15.95 1.30
N ALA A 169 17.15 -16.03 0.37
CA ALA A 169 16.81 -14.93 -0.53
C ALA A 169 15.37 -14.44 -0.38
N ILE A 170 15.16 -13.15 -0.63
CA ILE A 170 13.83 -12.56 -0.84
C ILE A 170 13.80 -11.93 -2.23
N VAL A 171 12.83 -12.35 -3.04
CA VAL A 171 12.56 -11.87 -4.39
C VAL A 171 11.34 -10.95 -4.38
N PHE A 172 11.48 -9.70 -4.82
CA PHE A 172 10.37 -8.75 -4.88
C PHE A 172 10.50 -7.74 -6.04
N SER A 173 9.38 -7.13 -6.42
CA SER A 173 9.34 -6.09 -7.46
C SER A 173 9.30 -4.70 -6.85
N VAL A 174 9.95 -3.73 -7.51
CA VAL A 174 9.84 -2.31 -7.20
C VAL A 174 9.17 -1.51 -8.33
N ASN A 175 8.25 -2.12 -9.07
CA ASN A 175 7.37 -1.45 -10.05
C ASN A 175 6.06 -1.00 -9.39
N GLY A 176 4.90 -1.24 -10.01
CA GLY A 176 3.59 -0.91 -9.44
C GLY A 176 3.45 0.59 -9.22
N TYR A 177 3.27 0.99 -7.96
CA TYR A 177 3.10 2.39 -7.56
C TYR A 177 4.33 2.99 -6.86
N THR A 178 5.48 2.31 -6.86
CA THR A 178 6.72 2.86 -6.30
C THR A 178 7.08 4.22 -6.89
N GLY A 179 7.76 5.05 -6.10
CA GLY A 179 7.98 6.46 -6.39
C GLY A 179 6.90 7.37 -5.79
N ASN A 180 5.73 6.83 -5.46
CA ASN A 180 4.79 7.46 -4.54
C ASN A 180 5.12 7.06 -3.10
N LEU A 181 5.35 8.03 -2.21
CA LEU A 181 5.81 7.76 -0.84
C LEU A 181 4.87 6.85 -0.04
N PHE A 182 3.55 6.92 -0.26
CA PHE A 182 2.61 6.01 0.40
C PHE A 182 2.89 4.56 0.01
N HIS A 183 2.95 4.31 -1.29
CA HIS A 183 3.18 2.98 -1.86
C HIS A 183 4.60 2.46 -1.63
N ASP A 184 5.60 3.34 -1.62
CA ASP A 184 6.97 3.00 -1.21
C ASP A 184 6.95 2.31 0.15
N PHE A 185 6.17 2.82 1.11
CA PHE A 185 6.06 2.24 2.45
C PHE A 185 5.04 1.09 2.53
N SER A 186 3.81 1.29 2.06
CA SER A 186 2.70 0.35 2.24
C SER A 186 2.86 -0.93 1.43
N ASP A 187 3.44 -0.82 0.22
CA ASP A 187 3.50 -1.93 -0.74
C ASP A 187 4.88 -2.60 -0.76
N VAL A 188 5.93 -1.90 -0.30
CA VAL A 188 7.31 -2.42 -0.35
C VAL A 188 8.01 -2.40 1.00
N LEU A 189 8.30 -1.24 1.62
CA LEU A 189 9.20 -1.19 2.78
C LEU A 189 8.65 -1.87 4.04
N ILE A 190 7.36 -1.69 4.36
CA ILE A 190 6.72 -2.37 5.49
C ILE A 190 6.65 -3.89 5.22
N PRO A 191 6.12 -4.36 4.08
CA PRO A 191 6.14 -5.80 3.74
C PRO A 191 7.55 -6.40 3.70
N LEU A 192 8.54 -5.66 3.20
CA LEU A 192 9.94 -6.09 3.18
C LEU A 192 10.51 -6.22 4.60
N PHE A 193 10.21 -5.28 5.49
CA PHE A 193 10.56 -5.41 6.91
C PHE A 193 9.93 -6.66 7.53
N VAL A 194 8.62 -6.86 7.35
CA VAL A 194 7.90 -8.04 7.88
C VAL A 194 8.50 -9.35 7.38
N THR A 195 8.92 -9.38 6.11
CA THR A 195 9.48 -10.58 5.47
C THR A 195 10.95 -10.82 5.83
N ALA A 196 11.77 -9.76 5.92
CA ALA A 196 13.22 -9.87 6.05
C ALA A 196 13.72 -9.84 7.50
N ARG A 197 12.98 -9.23 8.42
CA ARG A 197 13.47 -8.94 9.77
C ARG A 197 13.85 -10.20 10.56
N GLU A 198 13.17 -11.31 10.31
CA GLU A 198 13.45 -12.60 10.96
C GLU A 198 14.86 -13.15 10.71
N PHE A 199 15.50 -12.76 9.59
CA PHE A 199 16.83 -13.20 9.18
C PHE A 199 17.97 -12.35 9.74
N ASN A 200 17.68 -11.26 10.46
CA ASN A 200 18.68 -10.42 11.12
C ASN A 200 19.84 -9.99 10.19
N ARG A 201 19.51 -9.51 8.98
CA ARG A 201 20.45 -9.08 7.93
C ARG A 201 21.15 -10.21 7.14
N GLU A 202 20.93 -11.48 7.50
CA GLU A 202 21.35 -12.66 6.73
C GLU A 202 20.35 -13.02 5.65
N VAL A 203 20.15 -12.13 4.68
CA VAL A 203 19.24 -12.41 3.56
C VAL A 203 19.67 -11.64 2.32
N GLN A 204 19.73 -12.32 1.18
CA GLN A 204 20.05 -11.73 -0.11
C GLN A 204 18.77 -11.17 -0.75
N PHE A 205 18.81 -9.93 -1.23
CA PHE A 205 17.69 -9.36 -1.99
C PHE A 205 17.95 -9.51 -3.49
N LEU A 206 16.95 -10.01 -4.20
CA LEU A 206 16.88 -10.04 -5.65
C LEU A 206 15.65 -9.24 -6.06
N VAL A 207 15.86 -8.20 -6.86
CA VAL A 207 14.79 -7.26 -7.21
C VAL A 207 14.50 -7.32 -8.70
N SER A 208 13.24 -7.64 -9.02
CA SER A 208 12.70 -7.54 -10.39
C SER A 208 12.14 -6.14 -10.63
N ASP A 209 11.99 -5.78 -11.91
CA ASP A 209 11.61 -4.41 -12.29
C ASP A 209 12.53 -3.38 -11.63
N PHE A 210 13.83 -3.64 -11.73
CA PHE A 210 14.85 -2.97 -10.95
C PHE A 210 14.91 -1.47 -11.27
N ASN A 211 14.78 -0.65 -10.23
CA ASN A 211 14.87 0.80 -10.33
C ASN A 211 16.05 1.32 -9.48
N PRO A 212 17.20 1.66 -10.09
CA PRO A 212 18.38 2.12 -9.35
C PRO A 212 18.12 3.39 -8.51
N TRP A 213 17.23 4.27 -8.97
CA TRP A 213 16.88 5.48 -8.22
C TRP A 213 16.13 5.12 -6.93
N TRP A 214 15.19 4.17 -6.99
CA TRP A 214 14.43 3.73 -5.82
C TRP A 214 15.33 3.03 -4.79
N ILE A 215 16.22 2.14 -5.27
CA ILE A 215 17.19 1.45 -4.41
C ILE A 215 18.10 2.45 -3.70
N ARG A 216 18.60 3.47 -4.41
CA ARG A 216 19.41 4.54 -3.81
C ARG A 216 18.62 5.38 -2.80
N LYS A 217 17.37 5.72 -3.12
CA LYS A 217 16.48 6.52 -2.25
C LYS A 217 16.29 5.86 -0.88
N PHE A 218 16.16 4.53 -0.82
CA PHE A 218 15.92 3.77 0.40
C PHE A 218 17.11 2.92 0.86
N GLN A 219 18.32 3.23 0.40
CA GLN A 219 19.52 2.44 0.67
C GLN A 219 19.77 2.23 2.17
N LEU A 220 19.53 3.25 3.00
CA LEU A 220 19.69 3.15 4.45
C LEU A 220 18.76 2.08 5.06
N VAL A 221 17.53 1.99 4.56
CA VAL A 221 16.55 0.99 5.02
C VAL A 221 16.93 -0.41 4.52
N ILE A 222 17.31 -0.53 3.25
CA ILE A 222 17.72 -1.79 2.62
C ILE A 222 18.95 -2.36 3.34
N ASN A 223 19.98 -1.55 3.58
CA ASN A 223 21.22 -1.96 4.26
C ASN A 223 21.01 -2.35 5.74
N GLN A 224 19.94 -1.86 6.34
CA GLN A 224 19.55 -2.25 7.70
C GLN A 224 18.79 -3.58 7.74
N LEU A 225 18.23 -4.04 6.61
CA LEU A 225 17.55 -5.33 6.46
C LEU A 225 18.41 -6.43 5.85
N SER A 226 19.45 -6.07 5.10
CA SER A 226 20.43 -7.00 4.53
C SER A 226 21.83 -6.40 4.56
N ARG A 227 22.85 -7.22 4.82
CA ARG A 227 24.27 -6.81 4.69
C ARG A 227 24.82 -7.02 3.27
N TYR A 228 24.03 -7.59 2.37
CA TYR A 228 24.44 -7.96 1.00
C TYR A 228 23.94 -6.92 0.00
N ASN A 229 24.67 -6.75 -1.11
CA ASN A 229 24.24 -5.86 -2.20
C ASN A 229 23.00 -6.44 -2.89
N VAL A 230 22.03 -5.58 -3.23
CA VAL A 230 20.84 -5.99 -3.99
C VAL A 230 21.25 -6.48 -5.38
N ILE A 231 20.70 -7.62 -5.81
CA ILE A 231 20.88 -8.15 -7.17
C ILE A 231 19.77 -7.59 -8.07
N ASP A 232 20.18 -6.97 -9.17
CA ASP A 232 19.30 -6.55 -10.27
C ASP A 232 18.92 -7.78 -11.10
N MET A 233 17.72 -8.31 -10.91
CA MET A 233 17.29 -9.51 -11.63
C MET A 233 17.10 -9.29 -13.12
N ASP A 234 16.84 -8.05 -13.53
CA ASP A 234 16.50 -7.76 -14.92
C ASP A 234 17.72 -7.81 -15.85
N LYS A 235 18.92 -7.79 -15.26
CA LYS A 235 20.21 -7.80 -15.98
C LYS A 235 21.14 -8.94 -15.58
N ASP A 236 20.75 -9.79 -14.63
CA ASP A 236 21.58 -10.90 -14.18
C ASP A 236 21.25 -12.18 -14.97
N GLU A 237 22.22 -12.65 -15.75
CA GLU A 237 22.09 -13.85 -16.59
C GLU A 237 22.52 -15.13 -15.87
N ARG A 238 23.04 -15.00 -14.64
CA ARG A 238 23.58 -16.12 -13.86
C ARG A 238 22.46 -16.92 -13.19
N VAL A 239 22.75 -18.19 -12.92
CA VAL A 239 21.90 -19.04 -12.09
C VAL A 239 22.34 -18.91 -10.64
N HIS A 240 21.46 -18.37 -9.80
CA HIS A 240 21.70 -18.23 -8.36
C HIS A 240 21.05 -19.38 -7.61
N CYS A 241 21.83 -20.03 -6.75
CA CYS A 241 21.41 -21.19 -5.99
C CYS A 241 21.32 -20.87 -4.50
N PHE A 242 20.20 -21.24 -3.89
CA PHE A 242 19.88 -20.97 -2.49
C PHE A 242 19.28 -22.20 -1.83
N ASN A 243 19.42 -22.31 -0.51
CA ASN A 243 18.73 -23.32 0.30
C ASN A 243 17.38 -22.83 0.85
N HIS A 244 17.07 -21.54 0.72
CA HIS A 244 15.81 -20.96 1.15
C HIS A 244 15.50 -19.71 0.32
N VAL A 245 14.32 -19.66 -0.31
CA VAL A 245 13.88 -18.51 -1.11
C VAL A 245 12.44 -18.17 -0.78
N ILE A 246 12.20 -16.89 -0.52
CA ILE A 246 10.87 -16.29 -0.43
C ILE A 246 10.63 -15.45 -1.68
N VAL A 247 9.52 -15.68 -2.39
CA VAL A 247 9.11 -14.91 -3.57
C VAL A 247 7.84 -14.14 -3.24
N GLY A 248 7.90 -12.81 -3.32
CA GLY A 248 6.86 -11.90 -2.83
C GLY A 248 7.15 -11.41 -1.41
N LEU A 249 6.30 -10.49 -0.94
CA LEU A 249 6.42 -9.86 0.37
C LEU A 249 5.19 -10.15 1.23
N LYS A 250 5.40 -10.56 2.49
CA LYS A 250 4.33 -10.79 3.47
C LYS A 250 3.65 -9.45 3.79
N CYS A 251 2.38 -9.29 3.37
CA CYS A 251 1.57 -8.10 3.63
C CYS A 251 0.14 -8.48 3.99
N HIS A 252 -0.33 -8.02 5.16
CA HIS A 252 -1.66 -8.35 5.69
C HIS A 252 -2.54 -7.10 5.92
N LYS A 253 -1.99 -5.87 5.93
CA LYS A 253 -2.70 -4.62 6.28
C LYS A 253 -2.13 -3.42 5.51
N GLU A 254 -2.96 -2.42 5.23
CA GLU A 254 -2.56 -1.19 4.54
C GLU A 254 -1.74 -0.28 5.46
N LEU A 255 -0.55 0.14 5.00
CA LEU A 255 0.42 0.96 5.75
C LEU A 255 0.62 0.53 7.22
N SER A 256 0.45 -0.76 7.53
CA SER A 256 0.47 -1.23 8.91
C SER A 256 0.88 -2.70 9.00
N ILE A 257 1.15 -3.15 10.23
CA ILE A 257 1.51 -4.51 10.61
C ILE A 257 0.41 -5.09 11.51
N ASP A 258 -0.03 -6.31 11.22
CA ASP A 258 -0.90 -7.11 12.09
C ASP A 258 0.00 -8.08 12.87
N PRO A 259 0.26 -7.83 14.16
CA PRO A 259 1.18 -8.65 14.93
C PRO A 259 0.79 -10.12 15.00
N LEU A 260 -0.52 -10.43 14.95
CA LEU A 260 -1.01 -11.81 15.01
C LEU A 260 -0.66 -12.63 13.76
N ARG A 261 -0.34 -11.96 12.66
CA ARG A 261 -0.09 -12.59 11.35
C ARG A 261 1.35 -12.41 10.88
N SER A 262 2.08 -11.47 11.48
CA SER A 262 3.48 -11.22 11.16
C SER A 262 4.41 -12.30 11.74
N PRO A 263 5.54 -12.62 11.08
CA PRO A 263 6.55 -13.48 11.67
C PRO A 263 7.05 -12.91 13.00
N LYS A 264 7.20 -13.76 14.03
CA LYS A 264 7.72 -13.37 15.36
C LYS A 264 6.94 -12.24 16.06
N GLY A 265 5.71 -11.93 15.63
CA GLY A 265 4.86 -10.94 16.29
C GLY A 265 5.28 -9.49 16.09
N TYR A 266 5.97 -9.17 14.98
CA TYR A 266 6.34 -7.79 14.66
C TYR A 266 5.14 -6.85 14.58
N SER A 267 5.36 -5.59 14.96
CA SER A 267 4.33 -4.56 14.98
C SER A 267 4.80 -3.29 14.27
N MET A 268 3.89 -2.32 14.10
CA MET A 268 4.26 -0.99 13.62
C MET A 268 5.14 -0.21 14.60
N ILE A 269 5.13 -0.56 15.90
CA ILE A 269 6.10 -0.04 16.87
C ILE A 269 7.51 -0.54 16.54
N ASP A 270 7.65 -1.81 16.12
CA ASP A 270 8.94 -2.36 15.73
C ASP A 270 9.44 -1.78 14.41
N PHE A 271 8.53 -1.60 13.43
CA PHE A 271 8.87 -0.95 12.17
C PHE A 271 9.31 0.50 12.36
N THR A 272 8.59 1.29 13.16
CA THR A 272 8.97 2.69 13.44
C THR A 272 10.30 2.77 14.18
N ARG A 273 10.55 1.89 15.16
CA ARG A 273 11.87 1.79 15.81
C ARG A 273 12.97 1.45 14.81
N PHE A 274 12.71 0.49 13.90
CA PHE A 274 13.63 0.11 12.85
C PHE A 274 13.94 1.26 11.88
N ILE A 275 12.92 1.99 11.40
CA ILE A 275 13.08 3.14 10.52
C ILE A 275 13.88 4.24 11.23
N ARG A 276 13.59 4.51 12.50
CA ARG A 276 14.35 5.49 13.27
C ARG A 276 15.82 5.12 13.39
N ASN A 277 16.13 3.85 13.62
CA ASN A 277 17.52 3.38 13.62
C ASN A 277 18.18 3.53 12.24
N ALA A 278 17.48 3.17 11.16
CA ALA A 278 18.00 3.28 9.80
C ALA A 278 18.39 4.73 9.41
N TYR A 279 17.65 5.72 9.91
CA TYR A 279 17.91 7.15 9.67
C TYR A 279 18.57 7.87 10.85
N SER A 280 19.06 7.16 11.88
CA SER A 280 19.71 7.73 13.07
C SER A 280 18.87 8.80 13.80
N LEU A 281 17.56 8.56 13.93
CA LEU A 281 16.59 9.48 14.50
C LEU A 281 16.51 9.34 16.04
N ASN A 282 17.22 10.23 16.74
CA ASN A 282 17.43 10.15 18.18
C ASN A 282 16.18 10.44 19.04
N ARG A 283 15.15 11.11 18.50
CA ARG A 283 14.03 11.57 19.31
C ARG A 283 12.95 10.49 19.46
N GLU A 284 12.80 9.97 20.68
CA GLU A 284 11.85 8.89 20.98
C GLU A 284 10.43 9.34 21.23
N THR A 285 10.26 10.42 21.99
CA THR A 285 8.94 10.93 22.40
C THR A 285 8.81 12.42 22.12
N PRO A 286 7.59 12.93 21.93
CA PRO A 286 7.35 14.37 21.83
C PRO A 286 7.64 15.05 23.18
N ILE A 287 7.61 16.39 23.19
CA ILE A 287 7.72 17.13 24.44
C ILE A 287 6.54 16.81 25.36
N ARG A 288 6.78 16.81 26.67
CA ARG A 288 5.72 16.89 27.68
C ARG A 288 5.59 18.33 28.11
N ILE A 289 4.46 18.95 27.82
CA ILE A 289 4.20 20.34 28.22
C ILE A 289 3.97 20.34 29.73
N GLY A 290 4.86 20.99 30.48
CA GLY A 290 4.91 20.96 31.95
C GLY A 290 6.30 20.63 32.52
N ASP A 291 7.22 20.12 31.71
CA ASP A 291 8.62 19.98 32.10
C ASP A 291 9.26 21.38 32.27
N LYS A 292 10.22 21.51 33.22
CA LYS A 292 10.88 22.76 33.66
C LYS A 292 11.51 23.62 32.56
N HIS A 293 11.49 23.17 31.32
CA HIS A 293 11.99 23.86 30.14
C HIS A 293 10.78 24.30 29.31
N ASN A 294 10.47 25.59 29.37
CA ASN A 294 9.35 26.30 28.71
C ASN A 294 9.38 26.19 27.16
N ARG A 295 9.42 24.97 26.61
CA ARG A 295 9.65 24.66 25.19
C ARG A 295 8.31 24.59 24.47
N ARG A 296 8.19 25.38 23.40
CA ARG A 296 7.03 25.38 22.51
C ARG A 296 6.98 24.10 21.67
N PRO A 297 5.82 23.42 21.54
CA PRO A 297 5.67 22.26 20.67
C PRO A 297 5.90 22.63 19.21
N ARG A 298 6.56 21.75 18.46
CA ARG A 298 6.88 21.95 17.05
C ARG A 298 5.82 21.30 16.17
N LEU A 299 5.13 22.11 15.38
CA LEU A 299 4.15 21.67 14.38
C LEU A 299 4.80 21.68 13.01
N VAL A 300 4.92 20.53 12.36
CA VAL A 300 5.25 20.47 10.92
C VAL A 300 3.98 20.44 10.08
N ILE A 301 3.86 21.36 9.12
CA ILE A 301 2.79 21.38 8.13
C ILE A 301 3.36 20.84 6.81
N ILE A 302 2.83 19.70 6.38
CA ILE A 302 3.13 19.12 5.07
C ILE A 302 2.37 19.90 4.00
N SER A 303 3.08 20.77 3.29
CA SER A 303 2.53 21.56 2.20
C SER A 303 2.56 20.82 0.87
N ARG A 304 1.68 21.22 -0.05
CA ARG A 304 1.59 20.70 -1.42
C ARG A 304 1.53 21.87 -2.39
N LYS A 305 2.11 21.72 -3.59
CA LYS A 305 2.10 22.78 -4.62
C LYS A 305 0.98 22.67 -5.66
N ARG A 306 0.50 21.46 -5.95
CA ARG A 306 -0.40 21.20 -7.10
C ARG A 306 -1.86 21.04 -6.68
N SER A 307 -2.22 19.85 -6.24
CA SER A 307 -3.56 19.54 -5.74
C SER A 307 -3.57 19.47 -4.22
N ARG A 308 -4.76 19.54 -3.61
CA ARG A 308 -4.99 19.51 -2.16
C ARG A 308 -4.00 20.39 -1.40
N SER A 309 -3.64 21.53 -1.98
CA SER A 309 -2.75 22.50 -1.34
C SER A 309 -3.53 23.37 -0.37
N PHE A 310 -2.84 23.91 0.64
CA PHE A 310 -3.42 24.92 1.52
C PHE A 310 -3.37 26.28 0.82
N MET A 311 -4.51 26.94 0.70
CA MET A 311 -4.66 28.25 0.05
C MET A 311 -4.42 29.42 1.01
N ASN A 312 -4.45 29.18 2.31
CA ASN A 312 -4.33 30.22 3.34
C ASN A 312 -3.31 29.87 4.44
N LEU A 313 -2.13 29.37 4.06
CA LEU A 313 -1.03 29.14 5.02
C LEU A 313 -0.62 30.40 5.78
N ASN A 314 -0.75 31.57 5.15
CA ASN A 314 -0.55 32.88 5.76
C ASN A 314 -1.53 33.18 6.91
N GLU A 315 -2.64 32.47 7.01
CA GLU A 315 -3.59 32.57 8.14
C GLU A 315 -3.41 31.41 9.13
N ILE A 316 -3.15 30.19 8.62
CA ILE A 316 -2.96 28.99 9.44
C ILE A 316 -1.72 29.10 10.34
N VAL A 317 -0.60 29.61 9.80
CA VAL A 317 0.67 29.70 10.51
C VAL A 317 0.60 30.67 11.69
N PRO A 318 0.17 31.95 11.52
CA PRO A 318 0.05 32.86 12.66
C PRO A 318 -0.91 32.35 13.74
N MET A 319 -2.02 31.71 13.35
CA MET A 319 -2.97 31.13 14.30
C MET A 319 -2.32 30.02 15.14
N ALA A 320 -1.55 29.12 14.52
CA ALA A 320 -0.81 28.10 15.26
C ALA A 320 0.28 28.70 16.17
N GLU A 321 0.98 29.74 15.72
CA GLU A 321 1.98 30.45 16.54
C GLU A 321 1.37 31.18 17.73
N GLU A 322 0.19 31.79 17.56
CA GLU A 322 -0.60 32.42 18.62
C GLU A 322 -1.03 31.40 19.68
N LEU A 323 -1.37 30.17 19.27
CA LEU A 323 -1.65 29.05 20.17
C LEU A 323 -0.39 28.49 20.86
N GLY A 324 0.80 28.96 20.51
CA GLY A 324 2.05 28.60 21.17
C GLY A 324 2.88 27.54 20.44
N TYR A 325 2.53 27.17 19.20
CA TYR A 325 3.37 26.29 18.39
C TYR A 325 4.60 27.01 17.82
N LYS A 326 5.68 26.25 17.57
CA LYS A 326 6.73 26.62 16.63
C LYS A 326 6.44 25.91 15.30
N VAL A 327 6.10 26.65 14.27
CA VAL A 327 5.66 26.06 12.99
C VAL A 327 6.85 25.84 12.05
N VAL A 328 6.85 24.70 11.37
CA VAL A 328 7.78 24.36 10.28
C VAL A 328 6.93 23.97 9.07
N ILE A 329 7.16 24.61 7.92
CA ILE A 329 6.53 24.20 6.66
C ILE A 329 7.49 23.28 5.93
N ALA A 330 7.03 22.10 5.55
CA ALA A 330 7.83 21.13 4.83
C ALA A 330 7.08 20.66 3.58
N GLU A 331 7.75 20.69 2.43
CA GLU A 331 7.22 20.16 1.17
C GLU A 331 7.84 18.78 0.90
N ALA A 332 7.00 17.74 0.91
CA ALA A 332 7.44 16.39 0.55
C ALA A 332 7.45 16.25 -0.98
N SER A 333 8.64 16.25 -1.59
CA SER A 333 8.84 15.88 -3.00
C SER A 333 9.28 14.41 -3.10
N ALA A 334 8.93 13.73 -4.20
CA ALA A 334 9.42 12.39 -4.51
C ALA A 334 10.96 12.33 -4.58
N THR A 335 11.61 13.45 -4.91
CA THR A 335 13.07 13.61 -5.01
C THR A 335 13.73 14.16 -3.75
N SER A 336 12.96 14.44 -2.69
CA SER A 336 13.51 14.97 -1.44
C SER A 336 14.47 13.97 -0.81
N ASN A 337 15.54 14.49 -0.20
CA ASN A 337 16.44 13.69 0.63
C ASN A 337 15.64 13.13 1.83
N VAL A 338 15.40 11.82 1.84
CA VAL A 338 14.58 11.16 2.86
C VAL A 338 15.16 11.36 4.25
N THR A 339 16.48 11.32 4.40
CA THR A 339 17.16 11.54 5.69
C THR A 339 16.87 12.92 6.26
N GLN A 340 17.05 13.98 5.47
CA GLN A 340 16.79 15.35 5.91
C GLN A 340 15.31 15.55 6.27
N PHE A 341 14.40 14.99 5.47
CA PHE A 341 12.97 15.09 5.76
C PHE A 341 12.59 14.33 7.03
N ALA A 342 13.17 13.15 7.24
CA ALA A 342 12.99 12.34 8.43
C ALA A 342 13.50 13.07 9.69
N GLU A 343 14.63 13.76 9.62
CA GLU A 343 15.15 14.60 10.71
C GLU A 343 14.21 15.76 11.04
N ILE A 344 13.67 16.45 10.04
CA ILE A 344 12.69 17.53 10.25
C ILE A 344 11.46 16.98 10.96
N VAL A 345 10.89 15.88 10.48
CA VAL A 345 9.68 15.31 11.06
C VAL A 345 9.93 14.75 12.45
N ASN A 346 11.05 14.06 12.68
CA ASN A 346 11.42 13.55 13.99
C ASN A 346 11.66 14.68 15.00
N SER A 347 12.03 15.88 14.54
CA SER A 347 12.15 17.07 15.40
C SER A 347 10.80 17.66 15.85
N CYS A 348 9.67 17.17 15.33
CA CYS A 348 8.35 17.73 15.56
C CYS A 348 7.49 16.90 16.51
N ASP A 349 6.53 17.57 17.15
CA ASP A 349 5.56 16.99 18.11
C ASP A 349 4.20 16.71 17.47
N VAL A 350 3.89 17.50 16.44
CA VAL A 350 2.66 17.39 15.67
C VAL A 350 3.01 17.45 14.19
N LEU A 351 2.44 16.54 13.41
CA LEU A 351 2.44 16.61 11.95
C LEU A 351 1.02 16.88 11.48
N MET A 352 0.87 17.92 10.65
CA MET A 352 -0.40 18.26 10.02
C MET A 352 -0.24 18.21 8.50
N GLY A 353 -1.25 17.71 7.81
CA GLY A 353 -1.29 17.80 6.35
C GLY A 353 -2.60 17.34 5.77
N VAL A 354 -2.80 17.65 4.50
CA VAL A 354 -3.95 17.14 3.75
C VAL A 354 -3.73 15.68 3.39
N HIS A 355 -4.78 14.87 3.52
CA HIS A 355 -4.80 13.46 3.15
C HIS A 355 -4.12 13.23 1.80
N GLY A 356 -3.10 12.35 1.78
CA GLY A 356 -2.30 12.00 0.62
C GLY A 356 -0.90 11.53 1.01
N ALA A 357 -0.10 11.13 0.02
CA ALA A 357 1.19 10.48 0.22
C ALA A 357 2.22 11.25 1.07
N GLY A 358 2.09 12.58 1.18
CA GLY A 358 2.96 13.38 2.06
C GLY A 358 2.76 13.05 3.55
N LEU A 359 1.58 12.57 3.96
CA LEU A 359 1.32 12.19 5.34
C LEU A 359 2.08 10.92 5.75
N THR A 360 2.53 10.09 4.81
CA THR A 360 3.31 8.87 5.11
C THR A 360 4.58 9.16 5.92
N ASN A 361 5.07 10.40 5.88
CA ASN A 361 6.15 10.85 6.76
C ASN A 361 5.83 10.72 8.27
N LEU A 362 4.59 10.41 8.66
CA LEU A 362 4.21 10.05 10.03
C LEU A 362 5.08 8.91 10.62
N VAL A 363 5.67 8.05 9.78
CA VAL A 363 6.60 6.99 10.20
C VAL A 363 7.87 7.51 10.90
N PHE A 364 8.21 8.79 10.71
CA PHE A 364 9.37 9.43 11.32
C PHE A 364 9.04 10.19 12.61
N LEU A 365 7.76 10.30 12.95
CA LEU A 365 7.35 10.99 14.17
C LEU A 365 7.84 10.25 15.43
N PRO A 366 8.14 10.99 16.51
CA PRO A 366 8.33 10.39 17.82
C PRO A 366 7.08 9.63 18.27
N THR A 367 7.26 8.54 19.01
CA THR A 367 6.16 7.77 19.59
C THR A 367 5.31 8.65 20.51
N LYS A 368 3.97 8.56 20.42
CA LYS A 368 2.97 9.43 21.07
C LYS A 368 2.82 10.84 20.50
N ALA A 369 3.53 11.21 19.43
CA ALA A 369 3.27 12.45 18.70
C ALA A 369 1.87 12.46 18.07
N VAL A 370 1.40 13.64 17.65
CA VAL A 370 0.06 13.83 17.10
C VAL A 370 0.10 13.94 15.58
N LEU A 371 -0.72 13.14 14.89
CA LEU A 371 -1.02 13.29 13.47
C LEU A 371 -2.37 14.00 13.31
N ILE A 372 -2.37 15.16 12.64
CA ILE A 372 -3.57 15.87 12.22
C ILE A 372 -3.77 15.66 10.72
N GLN A 373 -4.81 14.93 10.35
CA GLN A 373 -5.18 14.68 8.97
C GLN A 373 -6.35 15.58 8.56
N ILE A 374 -6.09 16.45 7.57
CA ILE A 374 -7.14 17.22 6.90
C ILE A 374 -7.72 16.37 5.77
N VAL A 375 -9.01 16.05 5.85
CA VAL A 375 -9.72 15.21 4.87
C VAL A 375 -10.43 16.11 3.87
N PRO A 376 -10.06 16.06 2.57
CA PRO A 376 -10.72 16.83 1.53
C PRO A 376 -12.21 16.51 1.41
N TRP A 377 -12.95 17.41 0.77
CA TRP A 377 -14.38 17.23 0.51
C TRP A 377 -14.60 16.00 -0.41
N GLY A 378 -15.75 15.34 -0.26
CA GLY A 378 -16.16 14.26 -1.16
C GLY A 378 -16.32 12.89 -0.52
N GLY A 379 -16.61 12.82 0.79
CA GLY A 379 -16.90 11.53 1.45
C GLY A 379 -15.67 10.64 1.64
N LEU A 380 -14.49 11.23 1.83
CA LEU A 380 -13.20 10.52 1.94
C LEU A 380 -12.88 10.04 3.37
N LYS A 381 -13.81 10.20 4.33
CA LYS A 381 -13.64 9.85 5.74
C LYS A 381 -13.09 8.45 5.97
N TRP A 382 -13.69 7.45 5.33
CA TRP A 382 -13.33 6.06 5.54
C TRP A 382 -11.94 5.73 4.99
N MET A 383 -11.58 6.29 3.82
CA MET A 383 -10.22 6.17 3.25
C MET A 383 -9.19 6.82 4.15
N ALA A 384 -9.46 8.02 4.65
CA ALA A 384 -8.56 8.71 5.59
C ALA A 384 -8.25 7.85 6.83
N MET A 385 -9.30 7.27 7.44
CA MET A 385 -9.14 6.38 8.58
C MET A 385 -8.38 5.09 8.21
N TYR A 386 -8.65 4.49 7.07
CA TYR A 386 -7.99 3.25 6.63
C TYR A 386 -6.50 3.47 6.30
N ASP A 387 -6.19 4.52 5.55
CA ASP A 387 -4.85 4.80 5.04
C ASP A 387 -3.91 5.39 6.10
N PHE A 388 -4.44 6.12 7.08
CA PHE A 388 -3.62 6.86 8.04
C PHE A 388 -4.13 6.81 9.48
N GLY A 389 -5.44 6.78 9.71
CA GLY A 389 -6.02 6.76 11.06
C GLY A 389 -5.69 5.49 11.86
N TYR A 390 -5.96 4.30 11.32
CA TYR A 390 -5.57 3.04 11.96
C TYR A 390 -4.04 2.87 11.99
N PRO A 391 -3.30 3.10 10.89
CA PRO A 391 -1.83 3.05 10.91
C PRO A 391 -1.18 3.94 11.98
N ALA A 392 -1.66 5.17 12.17
CA ALA A 392 -1.13 6.06 13.19
C ALA A 392 -1.30 5.46 14.60
N LYS A 393 -2.46 4.87 14.89
CA LYS A 393 -2.71 4.19 16.18
C LYS A 393 -1.80 2.96 16.36
N ASP A 394 -1.61 2.17 15.31
CA ASP A 394 -0.73 1.00 15.35
C ASP A 394 0.74 1.40 15.57
N MET A 395 1.15 2.59 15.09
CA MET A 395 2.46 3.21 15.37
C MET A 395 2.54 3.87 16.75
N ASN A 396 1.50 3.77 17.58
CA ASN A 396 1.37 4.43 18.87
C ASN A 396 1.48 5.97 18.77
N LEU A 397 0.90 6.53 17.71
CA LEU A 397 0.67 7.97 17.56
C LEU A 397 -0.76 8.31 17.95
N LYS A 398 -0.97 9.58 18.30
CA LYS A 398 -2.31 10.13 18.52
C LYS A 398 -2.82 10.67 17.18
N TYR A 399 -4.12 10.51 16.92
CA TYR A 399 -4.71 10.81 15.62
C TYR A 399 -5.89 11.76 15.76
N LEU A 400 -5.85 12.86 15.01
CA LEU A 400 -6.92 13.83 14.88
C LEU A 400 -7.31 13.97 13.41
N GLN A 401 -8.61 13.87 13.15
CA GLN A 401 -9.17 14.02 11.82
C GLN A 401 -9.99 15.31 11.73
N TYR A 402 -9.75 16.11 10.71
CA TYR A 402 -10.56 17.28 10.40
C TYR A 402 -11.15 17.12 8.99
N GLU A 403 -12.46 16.89 8.93
CA GLU A 403 -13.21 16.85 7.68
C GLU A 403 -13.61 18.27 7.29
N ILE A 404 -13.17 18.71 6.11
CA ILE A 404 -13.48 20.05 5.64
C ILE A 404 -14.96 20.16 5.24
N LYS A 405 -15.52 21.35 5.39
CA LYS A 405 -16.82 21.71 4.82
C LYS A 405 -16.71 22.05 3.33
N PRO A 406 -17.83 22.07 2.57
CA PRO A 406 -17.83 22.54 1.20
C PRO A 406 -17.18 23.92 1.05
N GLU A 407 -17.44 24.82 2.00
CA GLU A 407 -16.90 26.20 2.06
C GLU A 407 -15.37 26.28 2.13
N GLU A 408 -14.72 25.21 2.57
CA GLU A 408 -13.27 25.12 2.70
C GLU A 408 -12.62 24.44 1.49
N SER A 409 -13.40 23.98 0.50
CA SER A 409 -12.93 23.34 -0.72
C SER A 409 -13.00 24.31 -1.90
N SER A 410 -11.94 24.37 -2.72
CA SER A 410 -11.93 25.18 -3.95
C SER A 410 -12.97 24.74 -4.98
N LEU A 411 -13.54 23.52 -4.85
CA LEU A 411 -14.62 23.04 -5.71
C LEU A 411 -15.83 23.98 -5.71
N ILE A 412 -15.99 24.80 -4.67
CA ILE A 412 -17.09 25.76 -4.53
C ILE A 412 -17.03 26.92 -5.52
N GLU A 413 -15.84 27.16 -6.09
CA GLU A 413 -15.59 28.13 -7.14
C GLU A 413 -15.80 27.49 -8.53
N GLU A 414 -15.67 26.17 -8.63
CA GLU A 414 -15.76 25.42 -9.89
C GLU A 414 -17.17 24.89 -10.19
N TYR A 415 -17.98 24.63 -9.16
CA TYR A 415 -19.28 23.98 -9.29
C TYR A 415 -20.42 24.79 -8.63
N PRO A 416 -21.62 24.81 -9.24
CA PRO A 416 -22.82 25.36 -8.60
C PRO A 416 -23.14 24.69 -7.26
N ARG A 417 -23.73 25.44 -6.31
CA ARG A 417 -24.04 24.96 -4.95
C ARG A 417 -25.04 23.79 -4.91
N ASP A 418 -25.88 23.67 -5.93
CA ASP A 418 -26.87 22.62 -6.10
C ASP A 418 -26.32 21.39 -6.85
N HIS A 419 -25.08 21.45 -7.34
CA HIS A 419 -24.44 20.35 -8.07
C HIS A 419 -24.29 19.08 -7.19
N LEU A 420 -24.38 17.90 -7.82
CA LEU A 420 -24.30 16.60 -7.14
C LEU A 420 -23.01 16.40 -6.36
N ILE A 421 -21.93 17.09 -6.73
CA ILE A 421 -20.65 17.08 -6.01
C ILE A 421 -20.79 17.51 -4.54
N PHE A 422 -21.77 18.38 -4.22
CA PHE A 422 -22.08 18.84 -2.87
C PHE A 422 -23.31 18.14 -2.29
N LYS A 423 -24.34 17.88 -3.11
CA LYS A 423 -25.58 17.27 -2.64
C LYS A 423 -25.45 15.77 -2.37
N ASN A 424 -24.70 15.05 -3.19
CA ASN A 424 -24.53 13.61 -3.09
C ASN A 424 -23.17 13.14 -3.66
N PRO A 425 -22.05 13.45 -2.99
CA PRO A 425 -20.71 13.11 -3.48
C PRO A 425 -20.48 11.61 -3.68
N LEU A 426 -21.25 10.74 -3.00
CA LEU A 426 -21.16 9.28 -3.13
C LEU A 426 -21.55 8.75 -4.52
N THR A 427 -22.27 9.54 -5.32
CA THR A 427 -22.54 9.22 -6.72
C THR A 427 -21.28 9.08 -7.57
N PHE A 428 -20.22 9.84 -7.25
CA PHE A 428 -18.91 9.73 -7.90
C PHE A 428 -18.15 8.49 -7.42
N HIS A 429 -18.36 8.05 -6.18
CA HIS A 429 -17.75 6.82 -5.66
C HIS A 429 -18.23 5.58 -6.42
N LYS A 430 -19.51 5.55 -6.81
CA LYS A 430 -20.09 4.47 -7.63
C LYS A 430 -19.48 4.35 -9.03
N GLN A 431 -18.81 5.39 -9.50
CA GLN A 431 -18.10 5.40 -10.80
C GLN A 431 -16.66 4.87 -10.68
N GLY A 432 -16.24 4.46 -9.47
CA GLY A 432 -14.93 3.88 -9.21
C GLY A 432 -13.85 4.90 -8.86
N TRP A 433 -12.66 4.37 -8.59
CA TRP A 433 -11.52 5.12 -8.04
C TRP A 433 -11.10 6.32 -8.91
N ASN A 434 -11.10 6.17 -10.24
CA ASN A 434 -10.67 7.23 -11.15
C ASN A 434 -11.58 8.48 -11.05
N ALA A 435 -12.88 8.28 -10.85
CA ALA A 435 -13.81 9.40 -10.64
C ALA A 435 -13.56 10.08 -9.29
N ILE A 436 -13.37 9.30 -8.21
CA ILE A 436 -13.01 9.85 -6.89
C ILE A 436 -11.73 10.67 -6.97
N ARG A 437 -10.67 10.11 -7.56
CA ARG A 437 -9.36 10.76 -7.68
C ARG A 437 -9.46 12.04 -8.50
N SER A 438 -10.00 11.96 -9.70
CA SER A 438 -10.03 13.10 -10.62
C SER A 438 -10.92 14.24 -10.11
N THR A 439 -11.97 13.95 -9.34
CA THR A 439 -12.88 14.96 -8.81
C THR A 439 -12.46 15.47 -7.43
N PHE A 440 -12.24 14.57 -6.47
CA PHE A 440 -12.04 14.92 -5.06
C PHE A 440 -10.58 14.90 -4.61
N MET A 441 -9.63 14.48 -5.44
CA MET A 441 -8.22 14.51 -5.06
C MET A 441 -7.37 15.45 -5.91
N ASP A 442 -7.62 15.48 -7.22
CA ASP A 442 -6.76 16.19 -8.16
C ASP A 442 -7.25 17.61 -8.46
N LYS A 443 -8.56 17.88 -8.34
CA LYS A 443 -9.21 19.16 -8.68
C LYS A 443 -9.60 20.04 -7.48
N GLN A 444 -9.16 19.72 -6.27
CA GLN A 444 -9.49 20.56 -5.12
C GLN A 444 -8.26 20.99 -4.33
N ASN A 445 -8.29 22.23 -3.87
CA ASN A 445 -7.40 22.80 -2.87
C ASN A 445 -8.22 23.22 -1.64
N ILE A 446 -7.54 23.50 -0.53
CA ILE A 446 -8.17 23.69 0.78
C ILE A 446 -7.90 25.09 1.30
N LYS A 447 -8.97 25.83 1.58
CA LYS A 447 -8.93 27.08 2.34
C LYS A 447 -9.54 26.79 3.71
N LEU A 448 -8.70 26.52 4.71
CA LEU A 448 -9.19 26.14 6.04
C LEU A 448 -9.90 27.30 6.73
N ASP A 449 -11.04 27.02 7.34
CA ASP A 449 -11.67 27.94 8.28
C ASP A 449 -10.86 27.93 9.58
N VAL A 450 -9.96 28.90 9.75
CA VAL A 450 -9.04 28.97 10.89
C VAL A 450 -9.77 29.09 12.23
N ARG A 451 -11.02 29.59 12.26
CA ARG A 451 -11.81 29.69 13.50
C ARG A 451 -12.26 28.31 13.95
N ARG A 452 -12.79 27.51 13.02
CA ARG A 452 -13.19 26.12 13.30
C ARG A 452 -11.99 25.21 13.52
N PHE A 453 -10.92 25.42 12.76
CA PHE A 453 -9.72 24.58 12.85
C PHE A 453 -8.91 24.82 14.14
N ARG A 454 -9.04 26.01 14.76
CA ARG A 454 -8.38 26.35 16.03
C ARG A 454 -8.57 25.28 17.11
N ASP A 455 -9.77 24.74 17.24
CA ASP A 455 -10.10 23.73 18.25
C ASP A 455 -9.32 22.42 18.05
N VAL A 456 -8.98 22.06 16.81
CA VAL A 456 -8.18 20.87 16.51
C VAL A 456 -6.74 21.06 16.98
N LEU A 457 -6.17 22.25 16.80
CA LEU A 457 -4.83 22.56 17.29
C LEU A 457 -4.77 22.64 18.82
N LEU A 458 -5.83 23.13 19.47
CA LEU A 458 -5.95 23.10 20.93
C LEU A 458 -6.06 21.67 21.47
N GLU A 459 -6.84 20.82 20.83
CA GLU A 459 -6.93 19.40 21.20
C GLU A 459 -5.60 18.68 21.00
N ALA A 460 -4.84 19.00 19.94
CA ALA A 460 -3.49 18.47 19.76
C ALA A 460 -2.54 18.89 20.89
N LEU A 461 -2.61 20.14 21.38
CA LEU A 461 -1.84 20.58 22.55
C LEU A 461 -2.21 19.78 23.79
N LYS A 462 -3.51 19.63 24.06
CA LYS A 462 -4.02 18.85 25.18
C LYS A 462 -3.53 17.40 25.13
N GLN A 463 -3.48 16.82 23.94
CA GLN A 463 -2.92 15.49 23.74
C GLN A 463 -1.43 15.45 24.06
N LEU A 464 -0.63 16.48 23.80
CA LEU A 464 0.78 16.51 24.22
C LEU A 464 0.97 16.65 25.74
N HIS A 465 -0.08 16.98 26.50
CA HIS A 465 -0.03 17.06 27.98
C HIS A 465 -0.22 15.69 28.67
N GLN A 466 -0.73 14.69 27.95
CA GLN A 466 -1.05 13.35 28.44
C GLN A 466 0.01 12.32 28.00
#